data_AF-A0A1B2HMF1-F1
#
_entry.id   AF-A0A1B2HMF1-F1
#
_cell.length_a   1.000
_cell.length_b   1.000
_cell.length_c   1.000
_cell.angle_alpha   90.00
_cell.angle_beta   90.00
_cell.angle_gamma   90.00
#
_symmetry.space_group_name_H-M   'P 1'
#
loop_
_entity.id
_entity.type
_entity.pdbx_description
1 polymer ?
#
loop_
_entity_poly.entity_id
_entity_poly.type
_entity_poly.pdbx_seq_one_letter_code
_entity_poly.pdbx_strand_id
1 'polypeptide(L)'
;MPASLRALRAVLLVHTGRHDAAAAEVPLVEALPISSPAEGVIVNEHLAMLTSLLFRHDETVEYANRALACSEGRPVLELQALSVCASITALAGLVHDASWRVRRAEELADQVGAHGFRAERAASRVALDWLGGRWDAALDGIGRRPRRRGRSGRPGTRLPAGGRALHPHLAR
;
A
#
# COMPACT_ATOMS: atom_id res chain seq x y z
N MET A 1 -24.79 -0.45 6.14
CA MET A 1 -23.46 -0.72 5.53
C MET A 1 -22.42 -0.13 6.47
N PRO A 2 -21.36 -0.86 6.84
CA PRO A 2 -20.23 -0.33 7.62
C PRO A 2 -19.67 0.95 6.98
N ALA A 3 -19.21 1.89 7.81
CA ALA A 3 -18.68 3.16 7.33
C ALA A 3 -17.44 2.95 6.45
N SER A 4 -16.59 2.00 6.84
CA SER A 4 -15.41 1.57 6.08
C SER A 4 -15.73 1.10 4.66
N LEU A 5 -16.77 0.28 4.48
CA LEU A 5 -17.20 -0.18 3.15
C LEU A 5 -17.80 0.95 2.31
N ARG A 6 -18.49 1.91 2.93
CA ARG A 6 -18.99 3.10 2.23
C ARG A 6 -17.85 3.96 1.71
N ALA A 7 -16.85 4.22 2.57
CA ALA A 7 -15.67 5.00 2.22
C ALA A 7 -14.87 4.36 1.08
N LEU A 8 -14.65 3.03 1.14
CA LEU A 8 -14.00 2.29 0.06
C LEU A 8 -14.79 2.39 -1.26
N ARG A 9 -16.13 2.25 -1.21
CA ARG A 9 -16.96 2.42 -2.40
C ARG A 9 -16.79 3.81 -3.02
N ALA A 10 -16.67 4.87 -2.22
CA ALA A 10 -16.44 6.22 -2.71
C ALA A 10 -15.11 6.33 -3.48
N VAL A 11 -14.04 5.72 -2.97
CA VAL A 11 -12.74 5.65 -3.67
C VAL A 11 -12.89 4.93 -5.02
N LEU A 12 -13.60 3.79 -5.06
CA LEU A 12 -13.83 3.03 -6.30
C LEU A 12 -14.62 3.82 -7.35
N LEU A 13 -15.49 4.74 -6.93
CA LEU A 13 -16.19 5.63 -7.87
C LEU A 13 -15.20 6.54 -8.61
N VAL A 14 -14.13 7.02 -7.96
CA VAL A 14 -13.10 7.81 -8.64
C VAL A 14 -12.40 6.99 -9.73
N HIS A 15 -12.02 5.76 -9.41
CA HIS A 15 -11.35 4.86 -10.38
C HIS A 15 -12.23 4.45 -11.57
N THR A 16 -13.54 4.68 -11.50
CA THR A 16 -14.48 4.46 -12.61
C THR A 16 -14.89 5.76 -13.32
N GLY A 17 -14.19 6.87 -13.05
CA GLY A 17 -14.44 8.18 -13.65
C GLY A 17 -15.67 8.92 -13.09
N ARG A 18 -16.29 8.40 -12.03
CA ARG A 18 -17.52 8.96 -11.43
C ARG A 18 -17.18 9.94 -10.30
N HIS A 19 -16.44 10.99 -10.61
CA HIS A 19 -15.86 11.90 -9.61
C HIS A 19 -16.92 12.65 -8.79
N ASP A 20 -17.98 13.17 -9.42
CA ASP A 20 -19.06 13.88 -8.69
C ASP A 20 -19.80 12.96 -7.72
N ALA A 21 -20.06 11.72 -8.15
CA ALA A 21 -20.68 10.71 -7.29
C ALA A 21 -19.76 10.33 -6.12
N ALA A 22 -18.44 10.27 -6.36
CA ALA A 22 -17.47 10.03 -5.30
C ALA A 22 -17.43 11.18 -4.28
N ALA A 23 -17.44 12.43 -4.76
CA ALA A 23 -17.46 13.61 -3.90
C ALA A 23 -18.73 13.68 -3.04
N ALA A 24 -19.89 13.31 -3.61
CA ALA A 24 -21.16 13.27 -2.89
C ALA A 24 -21.21 12.21 -1.77
N GLU A 25 -20.34 11.19 -1.80
CA GLU A 25 -20.29 10.18 -0.73
C GLU A 25 -19.61 10.70 0.55
N VAL A 26 -18.77 11.74 0.49
CA VAL A 26 -18.04 12.27 1.65
C VAL A 26 -18.98 12.58 2.83
N PRO A 27 -19.98 13.47 2.70
CA PRO A 27 -20.89 13.77 3.82
C PRO A 27 -21.73 12.55 4.24
N LEU A 28 -21.97 11.61 3.32
CA LEU A 28 -22.73 10.39 3.62
C LEU A 28 -21.92 9.37 4.42
N VAL A 29 -20.60 9.34 4.23
CA VAL A 29 -19.67 8.57 5.06
C VAL A 29 -19.55 9.20 6.45
N GLU A 30 -19.40 10.51 6.52
CA GLU A 30 -19.25 11.24 7.78
C GLU A 30 -20.46 11.13 8.71
N ALA A 31 -21.67 11.00 8.13
CA ALA A 31 -22.89 10.80 8.89
C ALA A 31 -23.04 9.39 9.48
N LEU A 32 -22.18 8.43 9.11
CA LEU A 32 -22.26 7.06 9.61
C LEU A 32 -21.56 6.93 10.97
N PRO A 33 -22.15 6.15 11.91
CA PRO A 33 -21.48 5.86 13.18
C PRO A 33 -20.23 5.01 12.96
N ILE A 34 -19.14 5.40 13.60
CA ILE A 34 -17.89 4.62 13.66
C ILE A 34 -17.99 3.69 14.86
N SER A 35 -17.85 2.38 14.64
CA SER A 35 -18.05 1.36 15.67
C SER A 35 -16.81 1.08 16.51
N SER A 36 -15.63 1.48 16.05
CA SER A 36 -14.36 1.26 16.75
C SER A 36 -13.24 2.18 16.29
N PRO A 37 -12.18 2.37 17.10
CA PRO A 37 -10.98 3.11 16.68
C PRO A 37 -10.33 2.56 15.40
N ALA A 38 -10.31 1.23 15.22
CA ALA A 38 -9.78 0.60 14.02
C ALA A 38 -10.62 0.92 12.77
N GLU A 39 -11.96 0.91 12.90
CA GLU A 39 -12.83 1.38 11.81
C GLU A 39 -12.60 2.87 11.54
N GLY A 40 -12.42 3.69 12.58
CA GLY A 40 -12.14 5.12 12.44
C GLY A 40 -10.87 5.39 11.64
N VAL A 41 -9.77 4.67 11.94
CA VAL A 41 -8.53 4.76 11.15
C VAL A 41 -8.80 4.44 9.68
N ILE A 42 -9.44 3.30 9.39
CA ILE A 42 -9.71 2.85 8.02
C ILE A 42 -10.64 3.80 7.27
N VAL A 43 -11.68 4.34 7.91
CA VAL A 43 -12.61 5.29 7.29
C VAL A 43 -11.88 6.56 6.89
N ASN A 44 -11.10 7.13 7.80
CA ASN A 44 -10.39 8.37 7.55
C ASN A 44 -9.23 8.19 6.56
N GLU A 45 -8.58 7.03 6.51
CA GLU A 45 -7.61 6.69 5.45
C GLU A 45 -8.24 6.67 4.06
N HIS A 46 -9.43 6.04 3.93
CA HIS A 46 -10.16 6.05 2.67
C HIS A 46 -10.65 7.45 2.28
N LEU A 47 -11.09 8.27 3.24
CA LEU A 47 -11.49 9.65 2.99
C LEU A 47 -10.28 10.51 2.58
N ALA A 48 -9.12 10.35 3.22
CA ALA A 48 -7.88 11.01 2.81
C ALA A 48 -7.46 10.60 1.40
N MET A 49 -7.53 9.31 1.06
CA MET A 49 -7.24 8.84 -0.30
C MET A 49 -8.23 9.40 -1.31
N LEU A 50 -9.53 9.41 -0.98
CA LEU A 50 -10.58 9.96 -1.83
C LEU A 50 -10.36 11.44 -2.12
N THR A 51 -10.13 12.27 -1.08
CA THR A 51 -9.92 13.71 -1.25
C THR A 51 -8.61 14.00 -1.97
N SER A 52 -7.58 13.18 -1.77
CA SER A 52 -6.32 13.24 -2.54
C SER A 52 -6.56 13.02 -4.03
N LEU A 53 -7.30 11.96 -4.40
CA LEU A 53 -7.64 11.66 -5.79
C LEU A 53 -8.54 12.72 -6.44
N LEU A 54 -9.27 13.50 -5.64
CA LEU A 54 -10.09 14.63 -6.06
C LEU A 54 -9.36 15.98 -5.99
N PHE A 55 -8.05 15.99 -5.71
CA PHE A 55 -7.21 17.20 -5.55
C PHE A 55 -7.68 18.17 -4.44
N ARG A 56 -8.41 17.66 -3.44
CA ARG A 56 -8.86 18.40 -2.25
C ARG A 56 -7.83 18.22 -1.14
N HIS A 57 -6.67 18.87 -1.30
CA HIS A 57 -5.48 18.59 -0.49
C HIS A 57 -5.59 19.01 0.98
N ASP A 58 -6.31 20.10 1.28
CA ASP A 58 -6.53 20.51 2.68
C ASP A 58 -7.31 19.43 3.45
N GLU A 59 -8.38 18.92 2.83
CA GLU A 59 -9.18 17.83 3.40
C GLU A 59 -8.41 16.50 3.43
N THR A 60 -7.49 16.28 2.49
CA THR A 60 -6.59 15.12 2.53
C THR A 60 -5.80 15.11 3.83
N VAL A 61 -5.22 16.26 4.19
CA VAL A 61 -4.46 16.42 5.44
C VAL A 61 -5.37 16.31 6.66
N GLU A 62 -6.57 16.90 6.60
CA GLU A 62 -7.56 16.82 7.68
C GLU A 62 -7.93 15.36 7.99
N TYR A 63 -8.33 14.58 6.99
CA TYR A 63 -8.68 13.17 7.19
C TYR A 63 -7.47 12.34 7.61
N ALA A 64 -6.27 12.63 7.09
CA ALA A 64 -5.06 11.97 7.55
C ALA A 64 -4.79 12.23 9.05
N ASN A 65 -5.05 13.44 9.55
CA ASN A 65 -4.95 13.78 10.98
C ASN A 65 -6.05 13.10 11.80
N ARG A 66 -7.28 13.03 11.28
CA ARG A 66 -8.39 12.31 11.95
C ARG A 66 -8.11 10.81 12.05
N ALA A 67 -7.49 10.20 11.03
CA ALA A 67 -7.05 8.81 11.09
C ALA A 67 -6.03 8.61 12.22
N LEU A 68 -5.04 9.51 12.33
CA LEU A 68 -4.06 9.47 13.42
C LEU A 68 -4.72 9.64 14.80
N ALA A 69 -5.66 10.57 14.95
CA ALA A 69 -6.39 10.75 16.21
C ALA A 69 -7.19 9.49 16.60
N CYS A 70 -7.83 8.80 15.65
CA CYS A 70 -8.51 7.53 15.92
C CYS A 70 -7.55 6.42 16.41
N SER A 71 -6.25 6.54 16.18
CA SER A 71 -5.26 5.54 16.59
C SER A 71 -4.68 5.76 17.99
N GLU A 72 -5.10 6.81 18.71
CA GLU A 72 -4.52 7.23 19.97
C GLU A 72 -4.42 6.08 21.00
N GLY A 73 -3.23 5.95 21.61
CA GLY A 73 -2.92 4.90 22.58
C GLY A 73 -2.76 3.50 22.00
N ARG A 74 -2.78 3.32 20.66
CA ARG A 74 -2.72 2.01 19.99
C ARG A 74 -1.59 1.98 18.97
N PRO A 75 -0.36 1.58 19.36
CA PRO A 75 0.84 1.70 18.53
C PRO A 75 0.73 1.06 17.13
N VAL A 76 0.05 -0.08 17.00
CA VAL A 76 -0.14 -0.74 15.69
C VAL A 76 -1.06 0.07 14.77
N LEU A 77 -2.11 0.68 15.32
CA LEU A 77 -3.01 1.54 14.55
C LEU A 77 -2.34 2.88 14.21
N GLU A 78 -1.52 3.42 15.12
CA GLU A 78 -0.75 4.64 14.87
C GLU A 78 0.24 4.40 13.72
N LEU A 79 0.93 3.25 13.75
CA LEU A 79 1.82 2.85 12.67
C LEU A 79 1.09 2.72 11.33
N GLN A 80 -0.12 2.16 11.33
CA GLN A 80 -0.97 2.06 10.15
C GLN A 80 -1.32 3.46 9.62
N ALA A 81 -1.95 4.28 10.45
CA ALA A 81 -2.41 5.62 10.08
C ALA A 81 -1.27 6.48 9.51
N LEU A 82 -0.10 6.47 10.17
CA LEU A 82 1.07 7.19 9.69
C LEU A 82 1.59 6.63 8.37
N SER A 83 1.73 5.31 8.24
CA SER A 83 2.31 4.69 7.04
C SER A 83 1.41 4.85 5.82
N VAL A 84 0.10 4.62 5.98
CA VAL A 84 -0.88 4.71 4.89
C VAL A 84 -1.07 6.17 4.47
N CYS A 85 -1.32 7.08 5.42
CA CYS A 85 -1.52 8.49 5.09
C CYS A 85 -0.25 9.15 4.56
N ALA A 86 0.94 8.74 5.00
CA ALA A 86 2.20 9.16 4.37
C ALA A 86 2.22 8.85 2.87
N SER A 87 1.77 7.67 2.47
CA SER A 87 1.78 7.27 1.06
C SER A 87 0.77 8.08 0.24
N ILE A 88 -0.40 8.35 0.81
CA ILE A 88 -1.44 9.18 0.20
C ILE A 88 -0.94 10.61 0.01
N THR A 89 -0.36 11.22 1.04
CA THR A 89 0.09 12.62 0.99
C THR A 89 1.36 12.77 0.16
N ALA A 90 2.25 11.77 0.13
CA ALA A 90 3.41 11.76 -0.75
C ALA A 90 3.00 11.72 -2.23
N LEU A 91 2.05 10.86 -2.60
CA LEU A 91 1.54 10.76 -3.98
C LEU A 91 0.75 12.00 -4.40
N ALA A 92 0.16 12.73 -3.44
CA ALA A 92 -0.47 14.03 -3.67
C ALA A 92 0.54 15.20 -3.80
N GLY A 93 1.84 14.96 -3.64
CA GLY A 93 2.86 16.02 -3.68
C GLY A 93 2.97 16.84 -2.39
N LEU A 94 2.33 16.42 -1.30
CA LEU A 94 2.34 17.11 0.00
C LEU A 94 3.62 16.74 0.78
N VAL A 95 4.77 17.16 0.25
CA VAL A 95 6.11 16.72 0.68
C VAL A 95 6.35 16.90 2.18
N HIS A 96 5.96 18.06 2.75
CA HIS A 96 6.20 18.34 4.16
C HIS A 96 5.42 17.39 5.09
N ASP A 97 4.13 17.24 4.79
CA ASP A 97 3.21 16.38 5.53
C ASP A 97 3.64 14.91 5.48
N ALA A 98 3.92 14.41 4.27
CA ALA A 98 4.39 13.06 4.04
C ALA A 98 5.72 12.78 4.75
N SER A 99 6.67 13.71 4.67
CA SER A 99 7.98 13.56 5.31
C SER A 99 7.87 13.41 6.82
N TRP A 100 6.99 14.18 7.47
CA TRP A 100 6.75 14.06 8.90
C TRP A 100 6.15 12.69 9.26
N ARG A 101 5.11 12.24 8.53
CA ARG A 101 4.44 10.96 8.79
C ARG A 101 5.37 9.77 8.59
N VAL A 102 6.17 9.76 7.52
CA VAL A 102 7.13 8.68 7.24
C VAL A 102 8.16 8.56 8.37
N ARG A 103 8.78 9.67 8.79
CA ARG A 103 9.76 9.64 9.88
C ARG A 103 9.16 9.10 11.17
N ARG A 104 7.97 9.60 11.54
CA ARG A 104 7.27 9.15 12.75
C ARG A 104 6.89 7.67 12.67
N ALA A 105 6.45 7.20 11.51
CA ALA A 105 6.12 5.78 11.29
C ALA A 105 7.34 4.88 11.44
N GLU A 106 8.53 5.34 11.04
CA GLU A 106 9.77 4.57 11.12
C GLU A 106 10.27 4.45 12.55
N GLU A 107 10.28 5.57 13.29
CA GLU A 107 10.58 5.58 14.72
C GLU A 107 9.68 4.60 15.48
N LEU A 108 8.39 4.57 15.14
CA LEU A 108 7.42 3.69 15.77
C LEU A 108 7.57 2.22 15.32
N ALA A 109 7.88 1.97 14.04
CA ALA A 109 8.09 0.61 13.53
C ALA A 109 9.25 -0.09 14.26
N ASP A 110 10.33 0.65 14.53
CA ASP A 110 11.49 0.15 15.26
C ASP A 110 11.13 -0.20 16.73
N GLN A 111 10.23 0.57 17.35
CA GLN A 111 9.76 0.33 18.72
C GLN A 111 8.81 -0.85 18.84
N VAL A 112 7.89 -1.01 17.89
CA VAL A 112 6.85 -2.05 17.92
C VAL A 112 7.36 -3.38 17.33
N GLY A 113 8.55 -3.40 16.71
CA GLY A 113 9.10 -4.58 16.05
C GLY A 113 8.25 -5.07 14.87
N ALA A 114 7.46 -4.17 14.27
CA ALA A 114 6.42 -4.53 13.31
C ALA A 114 6.89 -4.33 11.87
N HIS A 115 6.82 -5.41 11.07
CA HIS A 115 7.01 -5.35 9.61
C HIS A 115 5.77 -4.85 8.86
N GLY A 116 4.66 -4.60 9.57
CA GLY A 116 3.42 -4.08 8.99
C GLY A 116 3.63 -2.74 8.30
N PHE A 117 2.91 -2.55 7.19
CA PHE A 117 2.87 -1.31 6.39
C PHE A 117 4.21 -0.85 5.80
N ARG A 118 5.17 -1.78 5.65
CA ARG A 118 6.48 -1.50 5.03
C ARG A 118 6.34 -1.03 3.59
N ALA A 119 5.34 -1.53 2.85
CA ALA A 119 5.16 -1.19 1.44
C ALA A 119 4.76 0.28 1.28
N GLU A 120 3.87 0.76 2.13
CA GLU A 120 3.36 2.13 2.18
C GLU A 120 4.49 3.09 2.59
N ARG A 121 5.26 2.76 3.63
CA ARG A 121 6.46 3.52 4.01
C ARG A 121 7.49 3.59 2.86
N ALA A 122 7.76 2.45 2.22
CA ALA A 122 8.70 2.40 1.10
C ALA A 122 8.21 3.20 -0.11
N ALA A 123 6.91 3.12 -0.46
CA ALA A 123 6.32 3.91 -1.53
C ALA A 123 6.41 5.41 -1.24
N SER A 124 6.16 5.82 0.00
CA SER A 124 6.27 7.20 0.45
C SER A 124 7.70 7.73 0.29
N ARG A 125 8.71 6.96 0.70
CA ARG A 125 10.13 7.32 0.51
C ARG A 125 10.48 7.49 -0.97
N VAL A 126 10.07 6.55 -1.82
CA VAL A 126 10.29 6.65 -3.28
C VAL A 126 9.69 7.93 -3.85
N ALA A 127 8.43 8.25 -3.47
CA ALA A 127 7.78 9.47 -3.93
C ALA A 127 8.49 10.73 -3.41
N LEU A 128 8.92 10.75 -2.15
CA LEU A 128 9.67 11.87 -1.56
C LEU A 128 11.06 12.05 -2.19
N ASP A 129 11.77 10.96 -2.50
CA ASP A 129 13.04 11.01 -3.22
C ASP A 129 12.84 11.56 -4.64
N TRP A 130 11.79 11.11 -5.33
CA TRP A 130 11.46 11.58 -6.66
C TRP A 130 11.14 13.07 -6.69
N LEU A 131 10.22 13.52 -5.82
CA LEU A 131 9.79 14.92 -5.70
C LEU A 131 10.91 15.83 -5.19
N GLY A 132 11.83 15.28 -4.39
CA GLY A 132 13.01 15.98 -3.88
C GLY A 132 14.20 16.02 -4.84
N GLY A 133 14.07 15.49 -6.07
CA GLY A 133 15.14 15.49 -7.06
C GLY A 133 16.21 14.40 -6.88
N ARG A 134 16.03 13.47 -5.93
CA ARG A 134 16.92 12.32 -5.70
C ARG A 134 16.51 11.13 -6.58
N TRP A 135 16.48 11.32 -7.89
CA TRP A 135 15.90 10.36 -8.83
C TRP A 135 16.58 8.99 -8.83
N ASP A 136 17.91 8.93 -8.70
CA ASP A 136 18.64 7.66 -8.65
C ASP A 136 18.20 6.82 -7.44
N ALA A 137 18.08 7.45 -6.27
CA ALA A 137 17.60 6.80 -5.05
C ALA A 137 16.13 6.32 -5.21
N ALA A 138 15.29 7.13 -5.85
CA ALA A 138 13.91 6.75 -6.15
C ALA A 138 13.84 5.54 -7.09
N LEU A 139 14.62 5.52 -8.17
CA LEU A 139 14.69 4.41 -9.13
C LEU A 139 15.22 3.12 -8.49
N ASP A 140 16.27 3.22 -7.66
CA ASP A 140 16.77 2.09 -6.87
C ASP A 140 15.70 1.55 -5.92
N GLY A 141 14.94 2.43 -5.27
CA GLY A 141 13.83 2.06 -4.39
C GLY A 141 12.73 1.29 -5.13
N ILE A 142 12.40 1.67 -6.35
CA ILE A 142 11.45 0.95 -7.23
C ILE A 142 12.00 -0.42 -7.60
N GLY A 143 13.29 -0.50 -7.95
CA GLY A 143 13.97 -1.72 -8.40
C GLY A 143 14.08 -2.83 -7.35
N ARG A 144 13.99 -2.49 -6.05
CA ARG A 144 14.09 -3.44 -4.92
C ARG A 144 12.79 -4.19 -4.60
N ARG A 145 11.68 -3.98 -5.33
CA ARG A 145 10.51 -4.87 -5.19
C ARG A 145 10.91 -6.29 -5.59
N PRO A 146 10.51 -7.35 -4.85
CA PRO A 146 10.81 -8.71 -5.27
C PRO A 146 10.20 -8.90 -6.65
N ARG A 147 11.03 -9.09 -7.67
CA ARG A 147 10.58 -9.73 -8.90
C ARG A 147 9.87 -11.00 -8.44
N ARG A 148 8.56 -11.10 -8.66
CA ARG A 148 7.85 -12.37 -8.56
C ARG A 148 8.71 -13.32 -9.39
N ARG A 149 9.40 -14.26 -8.73
CA ARG A 149 10.20 -15.26 -9.43
C ARG A 149 9.24 -15.91 -10.41
N GLY A 150 9.42 -15.64 -11.69
CA GLY A 150 8.82 -16.43 -12.74
C GLY A 150 9.14 -17.87 -12.37
N ARG A 151 8.10 -18.69 -12.27
CA ARG A 151 8.21 -20.12 -12.02
C ARG A 151 8.86 -20.71 -13.26
N SER A 152 10.19 -20.64 -13.37
CA SER A 152 10.95 -21.37 -14.37
C SER A 152 11.04 -22.82 -13.90
N GLY A 153 9.94 -23.55 -14.06
CA GLY A 153 9.88 -24.99 -13.92
C GLY A 153 10.41 -25.66 -15.19
N ARG A 154 11.74 -25.84 -15.22
CA ARG A 154 12.55 -26.86 -15.91
C ARG A 154 12.32 -27.18 -17.40
N PRO A 155 13.36 -27.10 -18.25
CA PRO A 155 13.39 -27.82 -19.52
C PRO A 155 13.45 -29.33 -19.27
N GLY A 156 12.70 -30.07 -20.08
CA GLY A 156 12.61 -31.52 -20.06
C GLY A 156 13.97 -32.21 -20.11
N THR A 157 14.05 -33.27 -19.31
CA THR A 157 15.12 -34.28 -19.25
C THR A 157 15.64 -34.69 -20.63
N ARG A 158 16.93 -34.42 -20.89
CA ARG A 158 17.70 -35.12 -21.92
C ARG A 158 17.97 -36.55 -21.44
N LEU A 159 17.49 -37.54 -22.18
CA LEU A 159 17.96 -38.91 -22.10
C LEU A 159 19.38 -38.99 -22.71
N PRO A 160 20.35 -39.66 -22.08
CA PRO A 160 21.58 -40.01 -22.76
C PRO A 160 21.35 -41.24 -23.64
N ALA A 161 21.68 -41.08 -24.92
CA ALA A 161 21.86 -42.17 -25.86
C ALA A 161 23.26 -42.78 -25.66
N GLY A 162 23.35 -44.12 -25.72
CA GLY A 162 24.58 -44.83 -26.08
C GLY A 162 24.94 -46.00 -25.19
N GLY A 163 24.81 -47.22 -25.73
CA GLY A 163 25.47 -48.40 -25.15
C GLY A 163 24.85 -49.74 -25.54
N ARG A 164 25.02 -50.16 -26.79
CA ARG A 164 24.72 -51.53 -27.25
C ARG A 164 25.54 -52.55 -26.45
N ALA A 165 24.89 -53.62 -25.99
CA ALA A 165 25.53 -54.92 -25.77
C ALA A 165 24.61 -56.03 -26.30
N LEU A 166 25.23 -56.99 -26.97
CA LEU A 166 24.66 -58.01 -27.83
C LEU A 166 23.94 -59.13 -27.05
N HIS A 167 22.90 -59.71 -27.68
CA HIS A 167 22.39 -61.06 -27.42
C HIS A 167 23.47 -62.11 -27.72
N PRO A 168 23.49 -63.28 -27.04
CA PRO A 168 22.81 -64.46 -27.61
C PRO A 168 22.26 -65.52 -26.61
N HIS A 169 21.24 -66.26 -27.09
CA HIS A 169 20.75 -67.65 -26.77
C HIS A 169 20.38 -68.01 -25.30
N LEU A 170 19.26 -68.66 -24.97
CA LEU A 170 18.63 -69.92 -25.43
C LEU A 170 17.11 -69.85 -25.13
N ALA A 171 16.18 -70.16 -26.05
CA ALA A 171 15.68 -71.50 -26.38
C ALA A 171 15.26 -72.34 -25.15
N ARG A 172 13.99 -72.24 -24.75
CA ARG A 172 13.00 -73.35 -24.73
C ARG A 172 11.62 -72.83 -24.35
#